data_AF-A0AA42DMJ3-F1
#
_entry.id   AF-A0AA42DMJ3-F1
#
_cell.length_a   1.000
_cell.length_b   1.000
_cell.length_c   1.000
_cell.angle_alpha   90.00
_cell.angle_beta   90.00
_cell.angle_gamma   90.00
#
_symmetry.space_group_name_H-M   'P 1'
#
loop_
_entity.id
_entity.type
_entity.pdbx_description
1 polymer ?
#
loop_
_entity_poly.entity_id
_entity_poly.type
_entity_poly.pdbx_seq_one_letter_code
_entity_poly.pdbx_strand_id
1 'polypeptide(L)'
;MQVQTKLIKVDSIIVNDRIRKELGNIEALANNIKENGLINPILVTKDYELIAGERRYSAIKLLGWEEVEVRIMTVHDAFHKIKLEISENEYRKDFTFREKVEWTKMLEREYKKKSKKKCLMVEKVLRHLKTLIVPNLSQKKLVLEVLIHTIRLNLSMKMLMTILLIT
;
A
#
# COMPACT_ATOMS: atom_id res chain seq x y z
N MET A 1 -0.39 -10.41 -19.06
CA MET A 1 0.29 -10.60 -17.77
C MET A 1 0.18 -12.08 -17.42
N GLN A 2 1.29 -12.83 -17.42
CA GLN A 2 1.25 -14.25 -17.05
C GLN A 2 1.23 -14.36 -15.53
N VAL A 3 0.20 -15.02 -14.99
CA VAL A 3 0.11 -15.33 -13.58
C VAL A 3 0.19 -16.85 -13.46
N GLN A 4 1.19 -17.34 -12.74
CA GLN A 4 1.40 -18.77 -12.52
C GLN A 4 0.89 -19.14 -11.13
N THR A 5 0.30 -20.32 -10.98
CA THR A 5 -0.04 -20.87 -9.65
C THR A 5 1.05 -21.84 -9.20
N LYS A 6 1.36 -21.83 -7.90
CA LYS A 6 2.35 -22.74 -7.29
C LYS A 6 1.98 -23.04 -5.84
N LEU A 7 2.14 -24.29 -5.43
CA LEU A 7 2.08 -24.71 -4.03
C LEU A 7 3.41 -24.39 -3.34
N ILE A 8 3.37 -23.65 -2.24
CA ILE A 8 4.55 -23.26 -1.46
C ILE A 8 4.29 -23.41 0.03
N LYS A 9 5.36 -23.49 0.83
CA LYS A 9 5.26 -23.46 2.30
C LYS A 9 4.72 -22.12 2.77
N VAL A 10 3.76 -22.13 3.70
CA VAL A 10 3.17 -20.89 4.25
C VAL A 10 4.25 -20.00 4.86
N ASP A 11 5.20 -20.58 5.58
CA ASP A 11 6.29 -19.84 6.24
C ASP A 11 7.32 -19.24 5.27
N SER A 12 7.29 -19.61 3.98
CA SER A 12 8.15 -19.01 2.96
C SER A 12 7.63 -17.65 2.44
N ILE A 13 6.39 -17.29 2.78
CA ILE A 13 5.78 -16.03 2.35
C ILE A 13 6.33 -14.87 3.17
N ILE A 14 6.93 -13.90 2.48
CA ILE A 14 7.54 -12.72 3.09
C ILE A 14 6.50 -11.60 3.16
N VAL A 15 6.15 -11.19 4.38
CA VAL A 15 5.24 -10.06 4.62
C VAL A 15 6.06 -8.84 5.08
N ASN A 16 6.19 -7.87 4.18
CA ASN A 16 6.84 -6.58 4.47
C ASN A 16 5.85 -5.60 5.14
N ASP A 17 6.28 -4.37 5.41
CA ASP A 17 5.40 -3.32 5.94
C ASP A 17 4.30 -2.95 4.92
N ARG A 18 3.03 -3.14 5.32
CA ARG A 18 1.82 -2.98 4.47
C ARG A 18 1.07 -1.70 4.79
N ILE A 19 0.35 -1.15 3.81
CA ILE A 19 -0.44 0.08 3.99
C ILE A 19 -1.61 -0.18 4.95
N ARG A 20 -2.34 -1.28 4.72
CA ARG A 20 -3.50 -1.64 5.53
C ARG A 20 -3.03 -2.18 6.89
N LYS A 21 -3.51 -1.59 7.98
CA LYS A 21 -3.18 -2.07 9.34
C LYS A 21 -4.31 -2.86 9.98
N GLU A 22 -5.56 -2.54 9.66
CA GLU A 22 -6.72 -3.22 10.23
C GLU A 22 -7.22 -4.35 9.34
N LEU A 23 -6.87 -5.57 9.74
CA LEU A 23 -7.25 -6.79 9.02
C LEU A 23 -8.66 -7.27 9.33
N GLY A 24 -9.35 -6.68 10.32
CA GLY A 24 -10.70 -7.08 10.75
C GLY A 24 -10.73 -8.44 11.43
N ASN A 25 -11.90 -9.08 11.46
CA ASN A 25 -12.06 -10.40 12.10
C ASN A 25 -11.43 -11.51 11.22
N ILE A 26 -10.24 -11.98 11.61
CA ILE A 26 -9.49 -13.05 10.94
C ILE A 26 -10.02 -14.43 11.31
N GLU A 27 -10.51 -14.64 12.53
CA GLU A 27 -11.03 -15.93 13.01
C GLU A 27 -12.25 -16.37 12.20
N ALA A 28 -13.18 -15.45 11.95
CA ALA A 28 -14.35 -15.71 11.10
C ALA A 28 -13.94 -16.10 9.67
N LEU A 29 -12.89 -15.44 9.13
CA LEU A 29 -12.36 -15.77 7.81
C LEU A 29 -11.65 -17.13 7.81
N ALA A 30 -10.92 -17.46 8.87
CA ALA A 30 -10.26 -18.74 9.05
C ALA A 30 -11.28 -19.89 9.10
N ASN A 31 -12.36 -19.74 9.85
CA ASN A 31 -13.46 -20.72 9.87
C ASN A 31 -14.07 -20.90 8.49
N ASN A 32 -14.33 -19.81 7.77
CA ASN A 32 -14.85 -19.90 6.40
C ASN A 32 -13.90 -20.61 5.42
N ILE A 33 -12.58 -20.34 5.51
CA ILE A 33 -11.55 -21.01 4.71
C ILE A 33 -11.43 -22.49 5.09
N LYS A 34 -11.59 -22.84 6.37
CA LYS A 34 -11.59 -24.23 6.83
C LYS A 34 -12.75 -25.03 6.23
N GLU A 35 -13.93 -24.42 6.14
CA GLU A 35 -15.14 -25.06 5.62
C GLU A 35 -15.19 -25.13 4.09
N ASN A 36 -14.81 -24.04 3.41
CA ASN A 36 -15.03 -23.87 1.97
C ASN A 36 -13.73 -23.91 1.14
N GLY A 37 -12.58 -24.02 1.80
CA GLY A 37 -11.27 -23.89 1.17
C GLY A 37 -10.89 -22.45 0.83
N LEU A 38 -9.67 -22.28 0.31
CA LEU A 38 -9.17 -20.99 -0.14
C LEU A 38 -9.65 -20.70 -1.57
N ILE A 39 -10.86 -20.14 -1.70
CA ILE A 39 -11.46 -19.83 -3.01
C ILE A 39 -10.64 -18.80 -3.80
N ASN A 40 -10.14 -17.77 -3.09
CA ASN A 40 -9.33 -16.73 -3.70
C ASN A 40 -7.87 -16.91 -3.26
N PRO A 41 -6.92 -17.16 -4.17
CA PRO A 41 -5.52 -17.43 -3.82
C PRO A 41 -4.77 -16.16 -3.38
N ILE A 42 -3.71 -16.36 -2.59
CA ILE A 42 -2.78 -15.30 -2.18
C ILE A 42 -1.92 -14.90 -3.39
N LEU A 43 -1.64 -13.60 -3.54
CA LEU A 43 -0.81 -13.08 -4.63
C LEU A 43 0.56 -12.69 -4.09
N VAL A 44 1.61 -13.24 -4.67
CA VAL A 44 3.01 -13.01 -4.28
C VAL A 44 3.90 -12.66 -5.47
N THR A 45 5.08 -12.09 -5.19
CA THR A 45 6.15 -11.92 -6.18
C THR A 45 6.85 -13.26 -6.45
N LYS A 46 7.80 -13.28 -7.40
CA LYS A 46 8.66 -14.47 -7.63
C LYS A 46 9.50 -14.84 -6.40
N ASP A 47 9.82 -13.85 -5.57
CA ASP A 47 10.57 -14.01 -4.33
C ASP A 47 9.67 -14.26 -3.11
N TYR A 48 8.41 -14.66 -3.36
CA TYR A 48 7.38 -14.94 -2.35
C TYR A 48 7.04 -13.76 -1.42
N GLU A 49 7.33 -12.54 -1.85
CA GLU A 49 6.83 -11.37 -1.13
C GLU A 49 5.34 -11.18 -1.38
N LEU A 50 4.58 -10.97 -0.31
CA LEU A 50 3.16 -10.74 -0.38
C LEU A 50 2.84 -9.45 -1.15
N ILE A 51 1.93 -9.56 -2.12
CA ILE A 51 1.37 -8.45 -2.89
C ILE A 51 -0.09 -8.21 -2.48
N ALA A 52 -0.90 -9.27 -2.38
CA ALA A 52 -2.30 -9.18 -1.98
C ALA A 52 -2.78 -10.44 -1.25
N GLY A 53 -3.80 -10.28 -0.40
CA GLY A 53 -4.39 -11.39 0.35
C GLY A 53 -3.87 -11.56 1.78
N GLU A 54 -3.35 -10.51 2.41
CA GLU A 54 -2.83 -10.53 3.80
C GLU A 54 -3.81 -11.11 4.83
N ARG A 55 -5.10 -10.78 4.71
CA ARG A 55 -6.14 -11.36 5.57
C ARG A 55 -6.25 -12.88 5.41
N ARG A 56 -6.12 -13.39 4.18
CA ARG A 56 -6.16 -14.82 3.87
C ARG A 56 -4.90 -15.51 4.36
N TYR A 57 -3.74 -14.90 4.13
CA TYR A 57 -2.47 -15.37 4.69
C TYR A 57 -2.54 -15.50 6.22
N SER A 58 -3.03 -14.47 6.90
CA SER A 58 -3.18 -14.47 8.36
C SER A 58 -4.15 -15.57 8.84
N ALA A 59 -5.27 -15.75 8.14
CA ALA A 59 -6.23 -16.81 8.43
C ALA A 59 -5.65 -18.21 8.21
N ILE A 60 -4.91 -18.43 7.12
CA ILE A 60 -4.23 -19.69 6.82
C ILE A 60 -3.16 -20.01 7.88
N LYS A 61 -2.42 -18.99 8.32
CA LYS A 61 -1.45 -19.14 9.41
C LYS A 61 -2.13 -19.51 10.73
N LEU A 62 -3.29 -18.92 11.02
CA LEU A 62 -4.11 -19.26 12.19
C LEU A 62 -4.60 -20.72 12.15
N LEU A 63 -4.94 -21.22 10.96
CA LEU A 63 -5.37 -22.60 10.75
C LEU A 63 -4.21 -23.62 10.83
N GLY A 64 -2.95 -23.16 10.86
CA GLY A 64 -1.78 -24.03 10.94
C GLY A 64 -1.49 -24.81 9.67
N TRP A 65 -1.87 -24.30 8.48
CA TRP A 65 -1.55 -24.96 7.22
C TRP A 65 -0.04 -24.90 6.95
N GLU A 66 0.53 -26.01 6.49
CA GLU A 66 1.95 -26.08 6.13
C GLU A 66 2.21 -25.51 4.73
N GLU A 67 1.28 -25.74 3.80
CA GLU A 67 1.40 -25.33 2.40
C GLU A 67 0.15 -24.62 1.90
N VAL A 68 0.31 -23.73 0.93
CA VAL A 68 -0.78 -22.98 0.30
C VAL A 68 -0.51 -22.72 -1.17
N GLU A 69 -1.55 -22.83 -1.99
CA GLU A 69 -1.48 -22.43 -3.40
C GLU A 69 -1.49 -20.90 -3.51
N VAL A 70 -0.45 -20.36 -4.15
CA VAL A 70 -0.30 -18.94 -4.39
C VAL A 70 -0.23 -18.62 -5.88
N ARG A 71 -0.68 -17.42 -6.25
CA ARG A 71 -0.47 -16.83 -7.56
C ARG A 71 0.82 -16.03 -7.54
N ILE A 72 1.73 -16.33 -8.45
CA ILE A 72 2.99 -15.63 -8.64
C ILE A 72 2.83 -14.62 -9.77
N MET A 73 3.14 -13.37 -9.46
CA MET A 73 3.12 -12.27 -10.42
C MET A 73 4.50 -11.62 -10.51
N THR A 74 4.89 -11.29 -11.74
CA THR A 74 6.12 -10.53 -11.97
C THR A 74 5.84 -9.05 -11.70
N VAL A 75 6.54 -8.47 -10.73
CA VAL A 75 6.57 -7.03 -10.48
C VAL A 75 7.86 -6.46 -11.07
N HIS A 76 7.79 -5.27 -11.65
CA HIS A 76 8.94 -4.63 -12.31
C HIS A 76 9.83 -3.90 -11.31
N ASP A 77 9.22 -3.33 -10.26
CA ASP A 77 9.89 -2.60 -9.19
C ASP A 77 8.94 -2.38 -8.01
N ALA A 78 9.50 -1.86 -6.89
CA ALA A 78 8.75 -1.54 -5.68
C ALA A 78 7.60 -0.54 -5.93
N PHE A 79 7.77 0.38 -6.87
CA PHE A 79 6.74 1.35 -7.23
C PHE A 79 5.52 0.67 -7.88
N HIS A 80 5.76 -0.28 -8.79
CA HIS A 80 4.71 -1.09 -9.39
C HIS A 80 3.98 -1.92 -8.32
N LYS A 81 4.72 -2.51 -7.36
CA LYS A 81 4.13 -3.26 -6.23
C LYS A 81 3.18 -2.40 -5.39
N ILE A 82 3.59 -1.19 -5.01
CA ILE A 82 2.74 -0.27 -4.23
C ILE A 82 1.46 0.08 -5.00
N LYS A 83 1.56 0.34 -6.31
CA LYS A 83 0.37 0.62 -7.14
C LYS A 83 -0.62 -0.54 -7.17
N LEU A 84 -0.12 -1.77 -7.23
CA LEU A 84 -0.97 -2.97 -7.22
C LEU A 84 -1.70 -3.11 -5.88
N GLU A 85 -1.01 -2.85 -4.76
CA GLU A 85 -1.63 -2.86 -3.43
C GLU A 85 -2.70 -1.76 -3.28
N ILE A 86 -2.44 -0.56 -3.79
CA ILE A 86 -3.41 0.54 -3.77
C ILE A 86 -4.65 0.17 -4.57
N SER A 87 -4.45 -0.32 -5.80
CA SER A 87 -5.54 -0.68 -6.70
C SER A 87 -6.43 -1.79 -6.10
N GLU A 88 -5.84 -2.84 -5.51
CA GLU A 88 -6.63 -3.94 -4.91
C GLU A 88 -7.52 -3.46 -3.76
N ASN A 89 -7.00 -2.58 -2.91
CA ASN A 89 -7.76 -2.07 -1.77
C ASN A 89 -8.85 -1.06 -2.21
N GLU A 90 -8.57 -0.16 -3.15
CA GLU A 90 -9.57 0.80 -3.66
C GLU A 90 -10.82 0.11 -4.23
N TYR A 91 -10.66 -1.02 -4.92
CA TYR A 91 -11.81 -1.78 -5.45
C TYR A 91 -12.57 -2.60 -4.39
N ARG A 92 -12.00 -2.83 -3.20
CA ARG A 92 -12.61 -3.68 -2.16
C ARG A 92 -13.28 -2.88 -1.05
N LYS A 93 -12.54 -1.94 -0.46
CA LYS A 93 -13.00 -1.04 0.60
C LYS A 93 -12.05 0.14 0.62
N ASP A 94 -12.60 1.34 0.53
CA ASP A 94 -11.81 2.57 0.60
C ASP A 94 -10.85 2.55 1.79
N PHE A 95 -9.59 2.89 1.50
CA PHE A 95 -8.62 3.15 2.55
C PHE A 95 -9.14 4.23 3.51
N THR A 96 -8.84 4.05 4.79
CA THR A 96 -9.04 5.11 5.77
C THR A 96 -8.15 6.31 5.43
N PHE A 97 -8.51 7.51 5.89
CA PHE A 97 -7.71 8.70 5.65
C PHE A 97 -6.24 8.54 6.09
N ARG A 98 -5.98 7.88 7.24
CA ARG A 98 -4.62 7.63 7.73
C ARG A 98 -3.84 6.70 6.79
N GLU A 99 -4.45 5.61 6.33
CA GLU A 99 -3.85 4.71 5.34
C GLU A 99 -3.58 5.44 4.03
N LYS A 100 -4.47 6.38 3.65
CA LYS A 100 -4.28 7.22 2.47
C LYS A 100 -3.04 8.11 2.53
N VAL A 101 -2.79 8.67 3.72
CA VAL A 101 -1.58 9.46 3.98
C VAL A 101 -0.33 8.58 3.91
N GLU A 102 -0.36 7.38 4.50
CA GLU A 102 0.82 6.49 4.52
C GLU A 102 1.19 5.98 3.12
N TRP A 103 0.25 5.53 2.30
CA TRP A 103 0.61 5.11 0.94
C TRP A 103 1.10 6.27 0.08
N THR A 104 0.60 7.48 0.32
CA THR A 104 1.11 8.69 -0.34
C THR A 104 2.58 8.92 0.00
N LYS A 105 2.98 8.78 1.27
CA LYS A 105 4.39 8.87 1.69
C LYS A 105 5.24 7.75 1.08
N MET A 106 4.73 6.52 1.01
CA MET A 106 5.45 5.40 0.38
C MET A 106 5.70 5.66 -1.11
N LEU A 107 4.69 6.15 -1.84
CA LEU A 107 4.87 6.55 -3.23
C LEU A 107 5.88 7.69 -3.38
N GLU A 108 5.83 8.69 -2.50
CA GLU A 108 6.79 9.79 -2.50
C GLU A 108 8.24 9.25 -2.41
N ARG A 109 8.51 8.34 -1.47
CA ARG A 109 9.83 7.73 -1.31
C ARG A 109 10.29 6.99 -2.57
N GLU A 110 9.40 6.23 -3.21
CA GLU A 110 9.76 5.48 -4.43
C GLU A 110 9.92 6.38 -5.67
N TYR A 111 9.11 7.43 -5.81
CA TYR A 111 9.31 8.44 -6.85
C TYR A 111 10.67 9.15 -6.72
N LYS A 112 11.13 9.42 -5.50
CA LYS A 112 12.45 10.02 -5.22
C LYS A 112 13.59 9.13 -5.71
N LYS A 113 13.47 7.81 -5.56
CA LYS A 113 14.47 6.84 -6.03
C LYS A 113 14.50 6.75 -7.57
N LYS A 114 13.34 6.86 -8.23
CA LYS A 114 13.22 6.71 -9.69
C LYS A 114 13.52 7.97 -10.51
N SER A 115 13.24 9.17 -10.00
CA SER A 115 13.25 10.40 -10.80
C SER A 115 14.36 11.38 -10.37
N LYS A 116 15.30 11.69 -11.26
CA LYS A 116 16.17 12.88 -11.13
C LYS A 116 15.38 14.20 -11.26
N LYS A 117 14.18 14.19 -11.86
CA LYS A 117 13.30 15.37 -12.02
C LYS A 117 12.32 15.47 -10.84
N LYS A 118 12.62 16.37 -9.90
CA LYS A 118 11.86 16.64 -8.65
C LYS A 118 10.43 17.16 -8.87
N CYS A 119 10.17 17.93 -9.93
CA CYS A 119 8.90 18.65 -10.12
C CYS A 119 7.69 17.74 -10.49
N LEU A 120 7.90 16.75 -11.36
CA LEU A 120 6.84 15.84 -11.84
C LEU A 120 6.30 14.91 -10.74
N MET A 121 7.11 14.68 -9.71
CA MET A 121 6.77 13.87 -8.54
C MET A 121 5.79 14.60 -7.62
N VAL A 122 6.05 15.90 -7.35
CA VAL A 122 5.20 16.74 -6.50
C VAL A 122 3.79 16.83 -7.07
N GLU A 123 3.62 17.06 -8.37
CA GLU A 123 2.30 17.12 -9.00
C GLU A 123 1.50 15.81 -8.88
N LYS A 124 2.16 14.67 -9.02
CA LYS A 124 1.49 13.35 -8.93
C LYS A 124 1.07 13.05 -7.49
N VAL A 125 1.94 13.33 -6.52
CA VAL A 125 1.64 13.20 -5.09
C VAL A 125 0.50 14.15 -4.69
N LEU A 126 0.56 15.42 -5.12
CA LEU A 126 -0.48 16.41 -4.87
C LEU A 126 -1.83 16.02 -5.48
N ARG A 127 -1.85 15.35 -6.64
CA ARG A 127 -3.10 14.85 -7.24
C ARG A 127 -3.79 13.81 -6.35
N HIS A 128 -3.01 12.90 -5.76
CA HIS A 128 -3.52 11.90 -4.82
C HIS A 128 -3.97 12.52 -3.48
N LEU A 129 -3.26 13.55 -3.00
CA LEU A 129 -3.67 14.29 -1.80
C LEU A 129 -4.95 15.11 -2.02
N LYS A 130 -5.14 15.71 -3.21
CA LYS A 130 -6.34 16.47 -3.56
C LYS A 130 -7.61 15.62 -3.61
N THR A 131 -7.50 14.32 -3.89
CA THR A 131 -8.63 13.38 -3.84
C THR A 131 -9.00 12.97 -2.42
N LEU A 132 -8.23 13.36 -1.40
CA LEU A 132 -8.59 13.09 -0.01
C LEU A 132 -9.69 14.05 0.44
N ILE A 133 -10.90 13.52 0.62
CA ILE A 133 -11.92 14.22 1.39
C ILE A 133 -11.43 14.25 2.85
N VAL A 134 -11.23 15.46 3.39
CA VAL A 134 -10.66 15.66 4.73
C VAL A 134 -11.78 16.04 5.72
N PRO A 135 -12.31 15.09 6.50
CA PRO A 135 -13.51 15.30 7.31
C PRO A 135 -13.29 16.12 8.59
N ASN A 136 -12.07 16.26 9.11
CA ASN A 136 -11.82 16.97 10.37
C ASN A 136 -10.49 17.75 10.44
N LEU A 137 -10.38 18.67 11.41
CA LEU A 137 -9.22 19.56 11.61
C LEU A 137 -7.91 18.81 11.86
N SER A 138 -7.96 17.74 12.66
CA SER A 138 -6.77 16.92 12.97
C SER A 138 -6.20 16.26 11.72
N GLN A 139 -7.07 15.81 10.81
CA GLN A 139 -6.68 15.23 9.53
C GLN A 139 -6.21 16.30 8.53
N LYS A 140 -6.78 17.52 8.56
CA LYS A 140 -6.24 18.66 7.79
C LYS A 140 -4.79 18.96 8.16
N LYS A 141 -4.46 18.94 9.45
CA LYS A 141 -3.07 19.11 9.92
C LYS A 141 -2.14 18.04 9.36
N LEU A 142 -2.57 16.78 9.32
CA LEU A 142 -1.78 15.68 8.76
C LEU A 142 -1.57 15.81 7.25
N VAL A 143 -2.59 16.22 6.48
CA VAL A 143 -2.42 16.55 5.05
C VAL A 143 -1.39 17.67 4.91
N LEU A 144 -1.53 18.74 5.71
CA LEU A 144 -0.66 19.90 5.66
C LEU A 144 0.80 19.53 5.96
N GLU A 145 1.04 18.65 6.93
CA GLU A 145 2.38 18.14 7.26
C GLU A 145 3.01 17.37 6.10
N VAL A 146 2.25 16.49 5.43
CA VAL A 146 2.74 15.78 4.24
C VAL A 146 2.99 16.74 3.08
N LEU A 147 2.11 17.73 2.91
CA LEU A 147 2.23 18.74 1.85
C LEU A 147 3.48 19.61 2.08
N ILE A 148 3.67 20.11 3.30
CA ILE A 148 4.82 20.89 3.71
C ILE A 148 6.10 20.06 3.57
N HIS A 149 6.09 18.78 3.96
CA HIS A 149 7.23 17.88 3.78
C HIS A 149 7.58 17.71 2.30
N THR A 150 6.58 17.38 1.47
CA THR A 150 6.72 17.21 0.02
C THR A 150 7.26 18.47 -0.65
N ILE A 151 6.77 19.65 -0.24
CA ILE A 151 7.18 20.98 -0.73
C ILE A 151 8.60 21.30 -0.24
N ARG A 152 8.91 21.15 1.06
CA ARG A 152 10.24 21.38 1.67
C ARG A 152 11.35 20.56 1.05
N LEU A 153 11.06 19.31 0.67
CA LEU A 153 12.04 18.45 0.03
C LEU A 153 12.35 18.85 -1.43
N ASN A 154 11.48 19.67 -2.05
CA ASN A 154 11.53 19.94 -3.49
C ASN A 154 11.70 21.41 -3.86
N LEU A 155 11.62 22.32 -2.89
CA LEU A 155 11.78 23.78 -3.06
C LEU A 155 12.97 24.29 -2.27
N SER A 156 13.68 25.28 -2.79
CA SER A 156 14.67 26.00 -1.98
C SER A 156 13.94 26.69 -0.81
N MET A 157 14.58 26.79 0.36
CA MET A 157 14.04 27.47 1.54
C MET A 157 13.46 28.86 1.21
N LYS A 158 14.06 29.56 0.24
CA LYS A 158 13.61 30.88 -0.25
C LYS A 158 12.18 30.85 -0.80
N MET A 159 11.82 29.82 -1.55
CA MET A 159 10.53 29.73 -2.25
C MET A 159 9.39 29.27 -1.31
N LEU A 160 9.73 28.51 -0.26
CA LEU A 160 8.79 28.17 0.82
C LEU A 160 8.38 29.37 1.66
N MET A 161 9.32 30.26 1.98
CA MET A 161 9.04 31.44 2.79
C MET A 161 8.09 32.40 2.06
N THR A 162 8.20 32.50 0.72
CA THR A 162 7.29 33.34 -0.09
C THR A 162 5.84 32.83 -0.06
N ILE A 163 5.62 31.51 -0.02
CA ILE A 163 4.27 30.94 -0.03
C ILE A 163 3.62 31.03 1.37
N LEU A 164 4.39 30.82 2.43
CA LEU A 164 3.93 30.92 3.83
C LEU A 164 3.64 32.35 4.30
N LEU A 165 4.15 33.38 3.62
CA LEU A 165 3.88 34.79 3.92
C LEU A 165 2.60 35.32 3.25
N ILE A 166 1.97 34.54 2.37
CA ILE A 166 0.78 34.96 1.59
C ILE A 166 -0.51 34.27 2.10
N THR A 167 -0.40 33.40 3.11
CA THR A 167 -1.53 32.74 3.79
C THR A 167 -1.60 33.14 5.25
#